data_AF-A0A430S386-F1
#
_entry.id   AF-A0A430S386-F1
#
_cell.length_a   1.000
_cell.length_b   1.000
_cell.length_c   1.000
_cell.angle_alpha   90.00
_cell.angle_beta   90.00
_cell.angle_gamma   90.00
#
_symmetry.space_group_name_H-M   'P 1'
#
loop_
_entity.id
_entity.type
_entity.pdbx_description
1 polymer ?
#
loop_
_entity_poly.entity_id
_entity_poly.type
_entity_poly.pdbx_seq_one_letter_code
_entity_poly.pdbx_strand_id
1 'polypeptide(L)'
;MAKRKPARPSRNRDLEALGTVALGAGVFFAAPLLPLPTGAFGSFLRETFYQTLGLPAYLLPPSLFLLGAFLFRNKPLKPLLRHLLFLYLLAFALLPLLGQPLSGRMGEEVRSFLEAKAGALGFLLPPILASLVLDLWRRRPPFHLLLTGLHLGVEGVRRIRHRLKALLLRQRIGFLARLYPEHTALKALAQNLSPAELPGVEKALREFLKERAAELKRQMEEDQRPLEPRLQALLQGLKTPVPGEGPLRDALEERRAALHLEAQALLSRLKALLTFPAPKPSVGGLVQGLRLREERKARWEELSGLVLDLEGRYEELSSWLSFLSRHPEAQAEGLRALLTGNPPPAISPP
;
A
#
# COMPACT_ATOMS: atom_id res chain seq x y z
N MET A 1 -47.89 67.42 -37.50
CA MET A 1 -46.66 66.82 -38.06
C MET A 1 -46.78 65.30 -38.06
N ALA A 2 -46.95 64.69 -39.24
CA ALA A 2 -47.11 63.23 -39.35
C ALA A 2 -45.73 62.54 -39.25
N LYS A 3 -45.56 61.68 -38.23
CA LYS A 3 -44.37 60.83 -38.09
C LYS A 3 -44.30 59.86 -39.28
N ARG A 4 -43.33 60.06 -40.18
CA ARG A 4 -43.00 59.10 -41.25
C ARG A 4 -42.64 57.75 -40.60
N LYS A 5 -43.40 56.71 -40.95
CA LYS A 5 -43.07 55.32 -40.56
C LYS A 5 -41.71 54.94 -41.16
N PRO A 6 -40.81 54.28 -40.42
CA PRO A 6 -39.55 53.83 -40.98
C PRO A 6 -39.83 52.86 -42.12
N ALA A 7 -39.25 53.14 -43.30
CA ALA A 7 -39.31 52.25 -44.44
C ALA A 7 -38.78 50.86 -44.03
N ARG A 8 -39.55 49.81 -44.31
CA ARG A 8 -39.09 48.43 -44.11
C ARG A 8 -37.77 48.25 -44.87
N PRO A 9 -36.72 47.68 -44.25
CA PRO A 9 -35.45 47.46 -44.95
C PRO A 9 -35.71 46.63 -46.20
N SER A 10 -35.30 47.16 -47.36
CA SER A 10 -35.38 46.45 -48.63
C SER A 10 -34.58 45.15 -48.52
N ARG A 11 -35.25 44.03 -48.77
CA ARG A 11 -34.63 42.70 -48.75
C ARG A 11 -33.57 42.64 -49.85
N ASN A 12 -32.32 42.37 -49.48
CA ASN A 12 -31.22 42.18 -50.45
C ASN A 12 -31.45 40.90 -51.24
N ARG A 13 -31.95 41.04 -52.48
CA ARG A 13 -32.25 39.92 -53.39
C ARG A 13 -31.02 39.02 -53.63
N ASP A 14 -29.82 39.60 -53.60
CA ASP A 14 -28.56 38.85 -53.79
C ASP A 14 -28.28 37.88 -52.64
N LEU A 15 -28.60 38.26 -51.40
CA LEU A 15 -28.44 37.37 -50.23
C LEU A 15 -29.47 36.25 -50.24
N GLU A 16 -30.67 36.49 -50.77
CA GLU A 16 -31.68 35.45 -50.97
C GLU A 16 -31.25 34.46 -52.04
N ALA A 17 -30.71 34.93 -53.16
CA ALA A 17 -30.17 34.07 -54.21
C ALA A 17 -29.04 33.17 -53.66
N LEU A 18 -28.05 33.76 -52.96
CA LEU A 18 -26.98 33.00 -52.31
C LEU A 18 -27.50 32.04 -51.23
N GLY A 19 -28.50 32.44 -50.46
CA GLY A 19 -29.15 31.60 -49.47
C GLY A 19 -29.83 30.39 -50.11
N THR A 20 -30.51 30.59 -51.24
CA THR A 20 -31.20 29.54 -51.98
C THR A 20 -30.20 28.55 -52.60
N VAL A 21 -29.09 29.06 -53.14
CA VAL A 21 -27.97 28.23 -53.63
C VAL A 21 -27.37 27.40 -52.50
N ALA A 22 -27.12 28.00 -51.33
CA ALA A 22 -26.59 27.28 -50.19
C ALA A 22 -27.53 26.17 -49.68
N LEU A 23 -28.84 26.45 -49.59
CA LEU A 23 -29.83 25.44 -49.23
C LEU A 23 -29.93 24.33 -50.29
N GLY A 24 -29.93 24.69 -51.58
CA GLY A 24 -29.96 23.75 -52.70
C GLY A 24 -28.73 22.83 -52.70
N ALA A 25 -27.54 23.39 -52.46
CA ALA A 25 -26.32 22.61 -52.27
C ALA A 25 -26.42 21.71 -51.02
N GLY A 26 -27.01 22.19 -49.92
CA GLY A 26 -27.27 21.38 -48.73
C GLY A 26 -28.14 20.17 -49.01
N VAL A 27 -29.26 20.35 -49.75
CA VAL A 27 -30.13 19.25 -50.18
C VAL A 27 -29.38 18.30 -51.11
N PHE A 28 -28.62 18.84 -52.06
CA PHE A 28 -27.83 18.06 -53.01
C PHE A 28 -26.82 17.13 -52.32
N PHE A 29 -26.07 17.64 -51.35
CA PHE A 29 -25.14 16.83 -50.57
C PHE A 29 -25.85 15.90 -49.59
N ALA A 30 -27.00 16.27 -49.03
CA ALA A 30 -27.79 15.40 -48.15
C ALA A 30 -28.52 14.27 -48.88
N ALA A 31 -28.83 14.43 -50.17
CA ALA A 31 -29.59 13.48 -50.97
C ALA A 31 -29.10 12.02 -50.87
N PRO A 32 -27.79 11.70 -50.98
CA PRO A 32 -27.28 10.33 -50.84
C PRO A 32 -27.35 9.76 -49.41
N LEU A 33 -27.61 10.59 -48.40
CA LEU A 33 -27.78 10.17 -47.01
C LEU A 33 -29.23 9.82 -46.66
N LEU A 34 -30.17 10.29 -47.47
CA LEU A 34 -31.60 10.03 -47.34
C LEU A 34 -31.95 8.77 -48.16
N PRO A 35 -33.04 8.06 -47.82
CA PRO A 35 -33.51 6.89 -48.57
C PRO A 35 -34.18 7.31 -49.89
N LEU A 36 -33.44 8.03 -50.75
CA LEU A 36 -33.88 8.52 -52.05
C LEU A 36 -33.14 7.78 -53.17
N PRO A 37 -33.81 7.47 -54.31
CA PRO A 37 -33.16 6.85 -55.45
C PRO A 37 -32.28 7.85 -56.19
N THR A 38 -31.06 8.07 -55.71
CA THR A 38 -30.07 9.01 -56.28
C THR A 38 -29.22 8.41 -57.42
N GLY A 39 -29.40 7.12 -57.72
CA GLY A 39 -28.69 6.43 -58.80
C GLY A 39 -27.15 6.46 -58.67
N ALA A 40 -26.46 6.41 -59.81
CA ALA A 40 -25.00 6.39 -59.91
C ALA A 40 -24.31 7.63 -59.31
N PHE A 41 -25.01 8.75 -59.25
CA PHE A 41 -24.49 9.98 -58.66
C PHE A 41 -24.39 9.88 -57.14
N GLY A 42 -25.39 9.29 -56.49
CA GLY A 42 -25.37 9.10 -55.04
C GLY A 42 -24.31 8.10 -54.58
N SER A 43 -24.10 7.03 -55.35
CA SER A 43 -23.00 6.08 -55.09
C SER A 43 -21.65 6.77 -55.25
N PHE A 44 -21.47 7.58 -56.30
CA PHE A 44 -20.25 8.37 -56.50
C PHE A 44 -19.97 9.32 -55.32
N LEU A 45 -20.94 10.12 -54.88
CA LEU A 45 -20.75 10.98 -53.69
C LEU A 45 -20.45 10.16 -52.43
N ARG A 46 -21.10 9.02 -52.25
CA ARG A 46 -20.88 8.17 -51.08
C ARG A 46 -19.48 7.60 -51.04
N GLU A 47 -18.98 7.09 -52.17
CA GLU A 47 -17.64 6.50 -52.28
C GLU A 47 -16.52 7.53 -52.30
N THR A 48 -16.68 8.60 -53.08
CA THR A 48 -15.60 9.57 -53.29
C THR A 48 -15.57 10.66 -52.22
N PHE A 49 -16.72 11.09 -51.69
CA PHE A 49 -16.79 12.19 -50.73
C PHE A 49 -16.96 11.69 -49.30
N TYR A 50 -18.03 10.93 -49.02
CA TYR A 50 -18.35 10.49 -47.64
C TYR A 50 -17.40 9.43 -47.09
N GLN A 51 -17.07 8.41 -47.88
CA GLN A 51 -16.12 7.38 -47.46
C GLN A 51 -14.68 7.91 -47.40
N THR A 52 -14.31 8.90 -48.20
CA THR A 52 -12.95 9.48 -48.16
C THR A 52 -12.76 10.39 -46.96
N LEU A 53 -13.65 11.38 -46.79
CA LEU A 53 -13.48 12.43 -45.78
C LEU A 53 -14.08 12.07 -44.43
N GLY A 54 -15.07 11.17 -44.36
CA GLY A 54 -15.72 10.79 -43.10
C GLY A 54 -16.51 11.96 -42.48
N LEU A 55 -16.33 12.19 -41.18
CA LEU A 55 -17.13 13.10 -40.36
C LEU A 55 -17.23 14.55 -40.93
N PRO A 56 -16.17 15.19 -41.43
CA PRO A 56 -16.27 16.46 -42.18
C PRO A 56 -17.29 16.43 -43.32
N ALA A 57 -17.37 15.36 -44.12
CA ALA A 57 -18.35 15.27 -45.20
C ALA A 57 -19.80 15.22 -44.67
N TYR A 58 -20.04 14.51 -43.57
CA TYR A 58 -21.35 14.47 -42.90
C TYR A 58 -21.75 15.82 -42.27
N LEU A 59 -20.78 16.67 -41.92
CA LEU A 59 -21.05 18.03 -41.41
C LEU A 59 -21.39 19.03 -42.54
N LEU A 60 -21.10 18.72 -43.80
CA LEU A 60 -21.31 19.64 -44.92
C LEU A 60 -22.79 20.02 -45.13
N PRO A 61 -23.74 19.08 -45.24
CA PRO A 61 -25.15 19.45 -45.40
C PRO A 61 -25.72 20.34 -44.29
N PRO A 62 -25.58 20.03 -42.97
CA PRO A 62 -26.09 20.91 -41.92
C PRO A 62 -25.36 22.27 -41.88
N SER A 63 -24.08 22.32 -42.25
CA SER A 63 -23.34 23.59 -42.37
C SER A 63 -23.93 24.50 -43.46
N LEU A 64 -24.27 23.92 -44.62
CA LEU A 64 -24.89 24.64 -45.74
C LEU A 64 -26.31 25.11 -45.40
N PHE A 65 -27.09 24.30 -44.69
CA PHE A 65 -28.40 24.72 -44.19
C PHE A 65 -28.32 25.89 -43.21
N LEU A 66 -27.38 25.85 -42.27
CA LEU A 66 -27.15 26.94 -41.34
C LEU A 66 -26.70 28.23 -42.05
N LEU A 67 -25.82 28.10 -43.05
CA LEU A 67 -25.36 29.23 -43.85
C LEU A 67 -26.50 29.86 -44.66
N GLY A 68 -27.31 29.05 -45.32
CA GLY A 68 -28.51 29.51 -46.03
C GLY A 68 -29.50 30.21 -45.11
N ALA A 69 -29.79 29.64 -43.93
CA ALA A 69 -30.68 30.24 -42.95
C ALA A 69 -30.17 31.59 -42.40
N PHE A 70 -28.86 31.75 -42.22
CA PHE A 70 -28.25 33.02 -41.78
C PHE A 70 -28.28 34.08 -42.87
N LEU A 71 -28.07 33.69 -44.13
CA LEU A 71 -28.19 34.57 -45.30
C LEU A 71 -29.62 35.11 -45.44
N PHE A 72 -30.65 34.25 -45.36
CA PHE A 72 -32.05 34.68 -45.41
C PHE A 72 -32.46 35.61 -44.26
N ARG A 73 -31.83 35.45 -43.09
CA ARG A 73 -32.10 36.28 -41.91
C ARG A 73 -31.25 37.55 -41.86
N ASN A 74 -30.42 37.83 -42.88
CA ASN A 74 -29.47 38.94 -42.91
C ASN A 74 -28.61 39.04 -41.63
N LYS A 75 -28.26 37.89 -41.03
CA LYS A 75 -27.44 37.84 -39.80
C LYS A 75 -25.95 37.92 -40.14
N PRO A 76 -25.09 38.42 -39.22
CA PRO A 76 -23.66 38.47 -39.46
C PRO A 76 -23.08 37.06 -39.65
N LEU A 77 -22.39 36.83 -40.79
CA LEU A 77 -21.82 35.54 -41.16
C LEU A 77 -20.49 35.24 -40.47
N LYS A 78 -19.71 36.27 -40.12
CA LYS A 78 -18.39 36.15 -39.48
C LYS A 78 -18.37 35.21 -38.26
N PRO A 79 -19.28 35.32 -37.27
CA PRO A 79 -19.29 34.39 -36.14
C PRO A 79 -19.65 32.96 -36.57
N LEU A 80 -20.59 32.79 -37.49
CA LEU A 80 -20.99 31.47 -38.00
C LEU A 80 -19.84 30.79 -38.74
N LEU A 81 -19.19 31.48 -39.67
CA LEU A 81 -18.03 30.95 -40.41
C LEU A 81 -16.88 30.58 -39.48
N ARG A 82 -16.63 31.40 -38.44
CA ARG A 82 -15.66 31.08 -37.40
C ARG A 82 -16.02 29.78 -36.67
N HIS A 83 -17.27 29.62 -36.23
CA HIS A 83 -17.72 28.41 -35.54
C HIS A 83 -17.69 27.17 -36.42
N LEU A 84 -18.11 27.30 -37.69
CA LEU A 84 -17.99 26.23 -38.67
C LEU A 84 -16.52 25.85 -38.86
N LEU A 85 -15.62 26.81 -39.08
CA LEU A 85 -14.19 26.54 -39.23
C LEU A 85 -13.64 25.72 -38.05
N PHE A 86 -13.91 26.13 -36.81
CA PHE A 86 -13.47 25.38 -35.63
C PHE A 86 -14.13 24.01 -35.50
N LEU A 87 -15.40 23.88 -35.91
CA LEU A 87 -16.08 22.59 -35.95
C LEU A 87 -15.43 21.63 -36.95
N TYR A 88 -15.08 22.10 -38.15
CA TYR A 88 -14.36 21.31 -39.14
C TYR A 88 -12.95 20.97 -38.68
N LEU A 89 -12.21 21.93 -38.12
CA LEU A 89 -10.87 21.65 -37.56
C LEU A 89 -10.93 20.60 -36.46
N LEU A 90 -11.95 20.65 -35.61
CA LEU A 90 -12.17 19.66 -34.55
C LEU A 90 -12.52 18.29 -35.14
N ALA A 91 -13.39 18.26 -36.15
CA ALA A 91 -13.73 17.05 -36.89
C ALA A 91 -12.49 16.39 -37.50
N PHE A 92 -11.65 17.17 -38.20
CA PHE A 92 -10.41 16.68 -38.79
C PHE A 92 -9.41 16.20 -37.73
N ALA A 93 -9.27 16.92 -36.61
CA ALA A 93 -8.38 16.52 -35.53
C ALA A 93 -8.78 15.17 -34.89
N LEU A 94 -10.07 14.85 -34.86
CA LEU A 94 -10.60 13.61 -34.27
C LEU A 94 -10.74 12.45 -35.25
N LEU A 95 -10.60 12.67 -36.57
CA LEU A 95 -10.73 11.63 -37.60
C LEU A 95 -10.01 10.31 -37.26
N PRO A 96 -8.74 10.31 -36.79
CA PRO A 96 -8.00 9.07 -36.53
C PRO A 96 -8.57 8.23 -35.37
N LEU A 97 -9.46 8.80 -34.54
CA LEU A 97 -10.03 8.13 -33.36
C LEU A 97 -11.45 7.58 -33.57
N LEU A 98 -12.15 8.02 -34.62
CA LEU A 98 -13.60 7.82 -34.75
C LEU A 98 -14.02 6.47 -35.36
N GLY A 99 -13.09 5.73 -35.99
CA GLY A 99 -13.38 4.45 -36.66
C GLY A 99 -14.31 4.56 -37.87
N GLN A 100 -14.47 3.48 -38.64
CA GLN A 100 -15.40 3.49 -39.78
C GLN A 100 -16.87 3.49 -39.32
N PRO A 101 -17.76 4.21 -40.03
CA PRO A 101 -17.55 4.97 -41.27
C PRO A 101 -17.16 6.45 -41.05
N LEU A 102 -17.04 6.90 -39.79
CA LEU A 102 -16.86 8.31 -39.45
C LEU A 102 -15.42 8.83 -39.64
N SER A 103 -14.42 7.97 -39.59
CA SER A 103 -13.03 8.31 -39.90
C SER A 103 -12.79 8.52 -41.39
N GLY A 104 -13.61 7.90 -42.25
CA GLY A 104 -13.30 7.75 -43.67
C GLY A 104 -11.92 7.13 -43.93
N ARG A 105 -11.52 7.07 -45.20
CA ARG A 105 -10.19 6.59 -45.62
C ARG A 105 -9.08 7.51 -45.10
N MET A 106 -9.30 8.82 -45.14
CA MET A 106 -8.30 9.79 -44.69
C MET A 106 -7.97 9.64 -43.20
N GLY A 107 -8.99 9.45 -42.34
CA GLY A 107 -8.75 9.21 -40.92
C GLY A 107 -8.04 7.89 -40.64
N GLU A 108 -8.30 6.86 -41.44
CA GLU A 108 -7.62 5.56 -41.34
C GLU A 108 -6.17 5.60 -41.81
N GLU A 109 -5.88 6.32 -42.89
CA GLU A 109 -4.51 6.54 -43.37
C GLU A 109 -3.69 7.31 -42.33
N VAL A 110 -4.27 8.37 -41.75
CA VAL A 110 -3.59 9.12 -40.68
C VAL A 110 -3.43 8.24 -39.44
N ARG A 111 -4.44 7.44 -39.08
CA ARG A 111 -4.36 6.49 -37.96
C ARG A 111 -3.24 5.47 -38.18
N SER A 112 -3.19 4.81 -39.33
CA SER A 112 -2.18 3.81 -39.64
C SER A 112 -0.78 4.41 -39.72
N PHE A 113 -0.65 5.64 -40.24
CA PHE A 113 0.59 6.38 -40.22
C PHE A 113 1.07 6.70 -38.79
N LEU A 114 0.16 7.16 -37.92
CA LEU A 114 0.47 7.44 -36.51
C LEU A 114 0.89 6.17 -35.76
N GLU A 115 0.17 5.07 -35.99
CA GLU A 115 0.48 3.77 -35.41
C GLU A 115 1.83 3.22 -35.91
N ALA A 116 2.12 3.35 -37.21
CA ALA A 116 3.37 2.88 -37.80
C ALA A 116 4.60 3.69 -37.34
N LYS A 117 4.45 5.00 -37.10
CA LYS A 117 5.59 5.88 -36.72
C LYS A 117 5.78 6.02 -35.21
N ALA A 118 4.70 6.04 -34.44
CA ALA A 118 4.72 6.36 -33.02
C ALA A 118 4.01 5.32 -32.13
N GLY A 119 3.50 4.23 -32.70
CA GLY A 119 2.80 3.18 -31.97
C GLY A 119 1.60 3.72 -31.18
N ALA A 120 1.39 3.18 -29.99
CA ALA A 120 0.30 3.61 -29.10
C ALA A 120 0.38 5.11 -28.69
N LEU A 121 1.58 5.71 -28.69
CA LEU A 121 1.76 7.13 -28.35
C LEU A 121 1.25 8.06 -29.46
N GLY A 122 1.18 7.58 -30.71
CA GLY A 122 0.63 8.34 -31.82
C GLY A 122 -0.84 8.75 -31.60
N PHE A 123 -1.60 7.96 -30.85
CA PHE A 123 -2.99 8.25 -30.50
C PHE A 123 -3.18 9.39 -29.49
N LEU A 124 -2.09 9.90 -28.89
CA LEU A 124 -2.15 11.12 -28.07
C LEU A 124 -2.18 12.39 -28.93
N LEU A 125 -1.73 12.34 -30.18
CA LEU A 125 -1.69 13.52 -31.05
C LEU A 125 -3.10 14.04 -31.42
N PRO A 126 -4.06 13.20 -31.87
CA PRO A 126 -5.44 13.63 -32.14
C PRO A 126 -6.14 14.37 -30.98
N PRO A 127 -6.14 13.86 -29.72
CA PRO A 127 -6.78 14.56 -28.62
C PRO A 127 -6.02 15.83 -28.20
N ILE A 128 -4.69 15.90 -28.36
CA ILE A 128 -3.93 17.14 -28.12
C ILE A 128 -4.32 18.22 -29.13
N LEU A 129 -4.39 17.87 -30.42
CA LEU A 129 -4.84 18.78 -31.48
C LEU A 129 -6.30 19.22 -31.25
N ALA A 130 -7.19 18.30 -30.89
CA ALA A 130 -8.57 18.61 -30.56
C ALA A 130 -8.67 19.58 -29.36
N SER A 131 -7.86 19.37 -28.30
CA SER A 131 -7.79 20.30 -27.17
C SER A 131 -7.34 21.69 -27.61
N LEU A 132 -6.32 21.79 -28.47
CA LEU A 132 -5.83 23.07 -28.98
C LEU A 132 -6.90 23.81 -29.81
N VAL A 133 -7.61 23.10 -30.68
CA VAL A 133 -8.74 23.65 -31.45
C VAL A 133 -9.83 24.16 -30.52
N LEU A 134 -10.18 23.41 -29.46
CA LEU A 134 -11.16 23.82 -28.46
C LEU A 134 -10.70 25.04 -27.65
N ASP A 135 -9.42 25.11 -27.27
CA ASP A 135 -8.83 26.26 -26.58
C ASP A 135 -8.95 27.53 -27.46
N LEU A 136 -8.56 27.44 -28.73
CA LEU A 136 -8.69 28.54 -29.70
C LEU A 136 -10.15 28.93 -29.98
N TRP A 137 -11.06 27.95 -30.07
CA TRP A 137 -12.49 28.19 -30.22
C TRP A 137 -13.00 29.01 -29.02
N ARG A 138 -12.60 28.64 -27.80
CA ARG A 138 -12.98 29.34 -26.55
C ARG A 138 -12.20 30.63 -26.28
N ARG A 139 -11.27 31.04 -27.16
CA ARG A 139 -10.38 32.21 -26.97
C ARG A 139 -9.50 32.09 -25.72
N ARG A 140 -9.15 30.86 -25.36
CA ARG A 140 -8.18 30.56 -24.30
C ARG A 140 -6.79 30.35 -24.90
N PRO A 141 -5.72 30.53 -24.12
CA PRO A 141 -4.37 30.22 -24.60
C PRO A 141 -4.26 28.73 -24.98
N PRO A 142 -3.35 28.37 -25.91
CA PRO A 142 -3.16 26.97 -26.30
C PRO A 142 -2.76 26.12 -25.09
N PHE A 143 -3.24 24.87 -25.06
CA PHE A 143 -3.01 23.88 -24.00
C PHE A 143 -3.66 24.18 -22.64
N HIS A 144 -4.50 25.21 -22.53
CA HIS A 144 -5.16 25.56 -21.27
C HIS A 144 -5.99 24.39 -20.72
N LEU A 145 -6.79 23.72 -21.55
CA LEU A 145 -7.59 22.57 -21.14
C LEU A 145 -6.74 21.39 -20.67
N LEU A 146 -5.63 21.10 -21.38
CA LEU A 146 -4.70 20.04 -21.00
C LEU A 146 -4.02 20.33 -19.67
N LEU A 147 -3.48 21.54 -19.48
CA LEU A 147 -2.83 21.94 -18.24
C LEU A 147 -3.81 21.94 -17.05
N THR A 148 -5.02 22.45 -17.26
CA THR A 148 -6.07 22.42 -16.22
C THR A 148 -6.43 20.99 -15.84
N GLY A 149 -6.58 20.10 -16.82
CA GLY A 149 -6.83 18.68 -16.61
C GLY A 149 -5.71 17.99 -15.83
N LEU A 150 -4.45 18.30 -16.17
CA LEU A 150 -3.27 17.79 -15.44
C LEU A 150 -3.23 18.29 -14.01
N HIS A 151 -3.46 19.59 -13.76
CA HIS A 151 -3.51 20.14 -12.41
C HIS A 151 -4.60 19.47 -11.57
N LEU A 152 -5.81 19.32 -12.10
CA LEU A 152 -6.91 18.62 -11.43
C LEU A 152 -6.58 17.15 -11.17
N GLY A 153 -5.92 16.48 -12.13
CA GLY A 153 -5.45 15.11 -11.97
C GLY A 153 -4.43 14.96 -10.85
N VAL A 154 -3.41 15.82 -10.82
CA VAL A 154 -2.37 15.84 -9.78
C VAL A 154 -2.97 16.16 -8.41
N GLU A 155 -3.87 17.13 -8.33
CA GLU A 155 -4.59 17.44 -7.09
C GLU A 155 -5.47 16.27 -6.63
N GLY A 156 -6.18 15.62 -7.56
CA GLY A 156 -6.99 14.44 -7.29
C GLY A 156 -6.15 13.30 -6.71
N VAL A 157 -5.03 12.96 -7.37
CA VAL A 157 -4.09 11.94 -6.90
C VAL A 157 -3.51 12.32 -5.53
N ARG A 158 -3.12 13.58 -5.33
CA ARG A 158 -2.61 14.06 -4.04
C ARG A 158 -3.66 13.91 -2.93
N ARG A 159 -4.91 14.31 -3.17
CA ARG A 159 -6.03 14.16 -2.21
C ARG A 159 -6.29 12.70 -1.87
N ILE A 160 -6.33 11.82 -2.88
CA ILE A 160 -6.52 10.38 -2.69
C ILE A 160 -5.38 9.80 -1.85
N ARG A 161 -4.12 10.14 -2.17
CA ARG A 161 -2.96 9.70 -1.40
C ARG A 161 -3.04 10.10 0.07
N HIS A 162 -3.42 11.35 0.37
CA HIS A 162 -3.58 11.82 1.75
C HIS A 162 -4.72 11.11 2.48
N ARG A 163 -5.85 10.87 1.80
CA ARG A 163 -6.96 10.07 2.36
C ARG A 163 -6.55 8.63 2.66
N LEU A 164 -5.85 7.97 1.73
CA LEU A 164 -5.35 6.61 1.94
C LEU A 164 -4.36 6.55 3.11
N LYS A 165 -3.42 7.51 3.20
CA LYS A 165 -2.52 7.61 4.34
C LYS A 165 -3.28 7.79 5.66
N ALA A 166 -4.29 8.65 5.70
CA ALA A 166 -5.12 8.83 6.89
C ALA A 166 -5.86 7.55 7.28
N LEU A 167 -6.43 6.81 6.32
CA LEU A 167 -7.08 5.53 6.59
C LEU A 167 -6.13 4.49 7.16
N LEU A 168 -4.93 4.34 6.59
CA LEU A 168 -3.92 3.41 7.09
C LEU A 168 -3.44 3.79 8.49
N LEU A 169 -3.27 5.10 8.76
CA LEU A 169 -2.89 5.58 10.09
C LEU A 169 -4.01 5.31 11.12
N ARG A 170 -5.28 5.57 10.76
CA ARG A 170 -6.44 5.26 11.61
C ARG A 170 -6.50 3.78 11.98
N GLN A 171 -6.27 2.89 11.03
CA GLN A 171 -6.22 1.45 11.30
C GLN A 171 -5.10 1.11 12.30
N ARG A 172 -3.90 1.63 12.11
CA ARG A 172 -2.77 1.41 13.02
C ARG A 172 -3.04 1.93 14.43
N ILE A 173 -3.61 3.14 14.55
CA ILE A 173 -4.00 3.72 15.84
C ILE A 173 -5.12 2.89 16.47
N GLY A 174 -6.07 2.38 15.69
CA GLY A 174 -7.11 1.48 16.17
C GLY A 174 -6.56 0.17 16.75
N PHE A 175 -5.54 -0.42 16.12
CA PHE A 175 -4.85 -1.57 16.69
C PHE A 175 -4.12 -1.23 18.00
N LEU A 176 -3.42 -0.08 18.05
CA LEU A 176 -2.78 0.38 19.28
C LEU A 176 -3.78 0.65 20.40
N ALA A 177 -4.96 1.21 20.09
CA ALA A 177 -6.02 1.44 21.06
C ALA A 177 -6.61 0.15 21.65
N ARG A 178 -6.47 -0.98 20.94
CA ARG A 178 -6.81 -2.32 21.48
C ARG A 178 -5.72 -2.85 22.40
N LEU A 179 -4.45 -2.61 22.07
CA LEU A 179 -3.31 -2.99 22.91
C LEU A 179 -3.24 -2.15 24.20
N TYR A 180 -3.64 -0.88 24.13
CA TYR A 180 -3.63 0.06 25.25
C TYR A 180 -5.03 0.66 25.45
N PRO A 181 -5.97 -0.10 26.04
CA PRO A 181 -7.37 0.31 26.16
C PRO A 181 -7.60 1.52 27.07
N GLU A 182 -6.66 1.81 27.97
CA GLU A 182 -6.70 2.94 28.91
C GLU A 182 -6.54 4.31 28.22
N HIS A 183 -5.93 4.34 27.03
CA HIS A 183 -5.71 5.60 26.31
C HIS A 183 -6.92 5.97 25.44
N THR A 184 -7.86 6.71 26.03
CA THR A 184 -9.07 7.24 25.35
C THR A 184 -8.74 8.14 24.15
N ALA A 185 -7.63 8.88 24.22
CA ALA A 185 -7.14 9.72 23.11
C ALA A 185 -6.81 8.90 21.85
N LEU A 186 -6.25 7.69 21.98
CA LEU A 186 -5.98 6.82 20.83
C LEU A 186 -7.28 6.32 20.20
N LYS A 187 -8.31 6.02 21.00
CA LYS A 187 -9.63 5.64 20.49
C LYS A 187 -10.29 6.77 19.71
N ALA A 188 -10.23 8.00 20.23
CA ALA A 188 -10.76 9.18 19.54
C ALA A 188 -10.03 9.46 18.22
N LEU A 189 -8.69 9.36 18.21
CA LEU A 189 -7.87 9.54 17.00
C LEU A 189 -8.15 8.45 15.96
N ALA A 190 -8.37 7.19 16.37
CA ALA A 190 -8.71 6.12 15.45
C ALA A 190 -10.03 6.38 14.71
N GLN A 191 -10.99 7.04 15.35
CA GLN A 191 -12.32 7.32 14.79
C GLN A 191 -12.30 8.54 13.86
N ASN A 192 -11.65 9.64 14.27
CA ASN A 192 -11.86 10.96 13.67
C ASN A 192 -10.64 11.63 13.02
N LEU A 193 -9.50 10.93 12.84
CA LEU A 193 -8.27 11.53 12.27
C LEU A 193 -8.49 12.25 10.91
N SER A 194 -8.34 13.57 10.87
CA SER A 194 -8.44 14.33 9.62
C SER A 194 -7.13 14.27 8.80
N PRO A 195 -7.17 14.43 7.46
CA PRO A 195 -5.94 14.49 6.64
C PRO A 195 -5.04 15.68 6.98
N ALA A 196 -5.57 16.75 7.60
CA ALA A 196 -4.81 17.94 7.95
C ALA A 196 -3.89 17.72 9.16
N GLU A 197 -4.31 16.87 10.10
CA GLU A 197 -3.57 16.55 11.33
C GLU A 197 -2.46 15.50 11.12
N LEU A 198 -2.42 14.86 9.94
CA LEU A 198 -1.48 13.78 9.62
C LEU A 198 -0.03 14.00 10.05
N PRO A 199 0.64 15.12 9.72
CA PRO A 199 2.05 15.28 10.04
C PRO A 199 2.31 15.36 11.54
N GLY A 200 1.43 16.01 12.30
CA GLY A 200 1.54 16.12 13.75
C GLY A 200 1.32 14.77 14.44
N VAL A 201 0.25 14.07 14.05
CA VAL A 201 -0.09 12.76 14.63
C VAL A 201 0.94 11.70 14.26
N GLU A 202 1.49 11.73 13.04
CA GLU A 202 2.53 10.77 12.64
C GLU A 202 3.82 10.95 13.46
N LYS A 203 4.21 12.19 13.76
CA LYS A 203 5.37 12.47 14.61
C LYS A 203 5.13 12.00 16.04
N ALA A 204 4.00 12.38 16.63
CA ALA A 204 3.62 11.96 17.99
C ALA A 204 3.53 10.44 18.13
N LEU A 205 2.95 9.75 17.13
CA LEU A 205 2.86 8.30 17.11
C LEU A 205 4.23 7.62 17.08
N ARG A 206 5.19 8.16 16.31
CA ARG A 206 6.55 7.63 16.27
C ARG A 206 7.26 7.79 17.61
N GLU A 207 7.08 8.92 18.28
CA GLU A 207 7.64 9.18 19.61
C GLU A 207 7.04 8.23 20.64
N PHE A 208 5.72 8.09 20.67
CA PHE A 208 5.02 7.13 21.53
C PHE A 208 5.52 5.69 21.33
N LEU A 209 5.64 5.24 20.08
CA LEU A 209 6.12 3.89 19.77
C LEU A 209 7.58 3.66 20.20
N LYS A 210 8.43 4.69 20.12
CA LYS A 210 9.81 4.63 20.61
C LYS A 210 9.84 4.51 22.13
N GLU A 211 9.04 5.30 22.83
CA GLU A 211 8.96 5.28 24.28
C GLU A 211 8.46 3.92 24.79
N ARG A 212 7.37 3.40 24.22
CA ARG A 212 6.83 2.09 24.59
C ARG A 212 7.79 0.94 24.27
N ALA A 213 8.53 1.01 23.17
CA ALA A 213 9.56 0.02 22.87
C ALA A 213 10.72 0.06 23.88
N ALA A 214 11.14 1.27 24.30
CA ALA A 214 12.17 1.44 25.31
C ALA A 214 11.71 0.95 26.69
N GLU A 215 10.46 1.25 27.07
CA GLU A 215 9.86 0.75 28.31
C GLU A 215 9.78 -0.79 28.31
N LEU A 216 9.31 -1.40 27.22
CA LEU A 216 9.25 -2.85 27.09
C LEU A 216 10.64 -3.48 27.22
N LYS A 217 11.65 -2.86 26.63
CA LYS A 217 13.05 -3.30 26.78
C LYS A 217 13.48 -3.25 28.26
N ARG A 218 13.22 -2.15 28.97
CA ARG A 218 13.54 -2.03 30.40
C ARG A 218 12.85 -3.10 31.24
N GLN A 219 11.55 -3.33 31.00
CA GLN A 219 10.80 -4.38 31.70
C GLN A 219 11.38 -5.78 31.43
N MET A 220 11.85 -6.05 30.20
CA MET A 220 12.54 -7.30 29.88
C MET A 220 13.93 -7.41 30.53
N GLU A 221 14.59 -6.30 30.86
CA GLU A 221 15.85 -6.30 31.62
C GLU A 221 15.56 -6.51 33.12
N GLU A 222 14.54 -5.86 33.67
CA GLU A 222 14.10 -5.98 35.06
C GLU A 222 13.58 -7.39 35.42
N ASP A 223 12.88 -8.06 34.50
CA ASP A 223 12.37 -9.42 34.72
C ASP A 223 13.50 -10.48 34.87
N GLN A 224 14.78 -10.11 34.73
CA GLN A 224 15.93 -11.00 34.95
C GLN A 224 16.13 -11.28 36.45
N ARG A 225 15.67 -12.44 36.93
CA ARG A 225 15.99 -12.91 38.30
C ARG A 225 17.42 -13.48 38.34
N PRO A 226 18.20 -13.28 39.42
CA PRO A 226 19.57 -13.76 39.51
C PRO A 226 19.63 -15.29 39.70
N LEU A 227 19.56 -16.04 38.60
CA LEU A 227 19.82 -17.50 38.57
C LEU A 227 21.30 -17.82 38.31
N GLU A 228 22.00 -16.91 37.62
CA GLU A 228 23.43 -17.06 37.32
C GLU A 228 24.31 -17.29 38.56
N PRO A 229 24.22 -16.49 39.65
CA PRO A 229 25.08 -16.71 40.82
C PRO A 229 24.80 -18.06 41.50
N ARG A 230 23.55 -18.53 41.50
CA ARG A 230 23.16 -19.83 42.08
C ARG A 230 23.80 -20.98 41.31
N LEU A 231 23.70 -20.94 39.97
CA LEU A 231 24.35 -21.93 39.11
C LEU A 231 25.89 -21.90 39.21
N GLN A 232 26.48 -20.71 39.32
CA GLN A 232 27.93 -20.59 39.51
C GLN A 232 28.38 -21.17 40.86
N ALA A 233 27.61 -20.97 41.94
CA ALA A 233 27.90 -21.54 43.25
C ALA A 233 27.83 -23.09 43.21
N LEU A 234 26.78 -23.66 42.58
CA LEU A 234 26.66 -25.10 42.38
C LEU A 234 27.84 -25.69 41.59
N LEU A 235 28.22 -25.05 40.49
CA LEU A 235 29.36 -25.47 39.70
C LEU A 235 30.66 -25.42 40.49
N GLN A 236 30.86 -24.40 41.35
CA GLN A 236 32.03 -24.34 42.23
C GLN A 236 32.02 -25.49 43.25
N GLY A 237 30.87 -25.78 43.87
CA GLY A 237 30.71 -26.88 44.82
C GLY A 237 30.90 -28.27 44.21
N LEU A 238 30.59 -28.44 42.92
CA LEU A 238 30.74 -29.70 42.19
C LEU A 238 32.14 -29.91 41.57
N LYS A 239 33.01 -28.88 41.55
CA LYS A 239 34.34 -28.97 40.92
C LYS A 239 35.27 -29.97 41.61
N THR A 240 35.20 -30.10 42.92
CA THR A 240 36.08 -30.98 43.70
C THR A 240 35.67 -32.45 43.53
N PRO A 241 36.58 -33.34 43.12
CA PRO A 241 36.28 -34.78 43.02
C PRO A 241 36.07 -35.40 44.40
N VAL A 242 35.32 -36.50 44.45
CA VAL A 242 35.07 -37.23 45.70
C VAL A 242 36.38 -37.89 46.18
N PRO A 243 36.86 -37.57 47.40
CA PRO A 243 38.09 -38.14 47.95
C PRO A 243 37.90 -39.60 48.40
N GLY A 244 39.00 -40.38 48.39
CA GLY A 244 39.02 -41.77 48.83
C GLY A 244 38.92 -42.81 47.69
N GLU A 245 38.92 -44.09 48.06
CA GLU A 245 38.88 -45.24 47.15
C GLU A 245 37.74 -46.19 47.54
N GLY A 246 37.07 -46.80 46.54
CA GLY A 246 36.04 -47.83 46.74
C GLY A 246 34.75 -47.65 45.90
N PRO A 247 33.88 -48.66 45.86
CA PRO A 247 32.76 -48.73 44.91
C PRO A 247 31.64 -47.71 45.19
N LEU A 248 31.44 -47.29 46.46
CA LEU A 248 30.50 -46.22 46.80
C LEU A 248 31.00 -44.86 46.32
N ARG A 249 32.32 -44.64 46.41
CA ARG A 249 32.96 -43.40 45.93
C ARG A 249 32.80 -43.27 44.43
N ASP A 250 33.02 -44.34 43.67
CA ASP A 250 32.91 -44.29 42.21
C ASP A 250 31.47 -43.99 41.76
N ALA A 251 30.47 -44.59 42.41
CA ALA A 251 29.06 -44.28 42.15
C ALA A 251 28.69 -42.82 42.50
N LEU A 252 29.24 -42.26 43.58
CA LEU A 252 29.05 -40.86 43.95
C LEU A 252 29.78 -39.90 43.01
N GLU A 253 30.95 -40.29 42.52
CA GLU A 253 31.73 -39.53 41.53
C GLU A 253 31.01 -39.48 40.17
N GLU A 254 30.38 -40.59 39.74
CA GLU A 254 29.51 -40.59 38.55
C GLU A 254 28.31 -39.65 38.71
N ARG A 255 27.64 -39.67 39.87
CA ARG A 255 26.54 -38.73 40.17
C ARG A 255 27.00 -37.28 40.21
N ARG A 256 28.18 -37.00 40.80
CA ARG A 256 28.79 -35.66 40.79
C ARG A 256 29.06 -35.18 39.37
N ALA A 257 29.67 -36.02 38.54
CA ALA A 257 29.99 -35.69 37.16
C ALA A 257 28.73 -35.42 36.32
N ALA A 258 27.67 -36.21 36.53
CA ALA A 258 26.37 -35.99 35.91
C ALA A 258 25.74 -34.65 36.32
N LEU A 259 25.70 -34.34 37.63
CA LEU A 259 25.18 -33.05 38.12
C LEU A 259 26.00 -31.86 37.61
N HIS A 260 27.31 -32.00 37.51
CA HIS A 260 28.17 -30.96 36.96
C HIS A 260 27.87 -30.70 35.47
N LEU A 261 27.66 -31.75 34.68
CA LEU A 261 27.25 -31.63 33.28
C LEU A 261 25.88 -30.96 33.14
N GLU A 262 24.91 -31.36 33.95
CA GLU A 262 23.58 -30.75 33.98
C GLU A 262 23.65 -29.26 34.35
N ALA A 263 24.42 -28.90 35.38
CA ALA A 263 24.61 -27.51 35.79
C ALA A 263 25.27 -26.66 34.69
N GLN A 264 26.24 -27.22 33.96
CA GLN A 264 26.84 -26.55 32.80
C GLN A 264 25.83 -26.37 31.66
N ALA A 265 24.99 -27.36 31.40
CA ALA A 265 23.93 -27.29 30.40
C ALA A 265 22.87 -26.24 30.77
N LEU A 266 22.49 -26.13 32.06
CA LEU A 266 21.57 -25.08 32.53
C LEU A 266 22.19 -23.69 32.42
N LEU A 267 23.49 -23.55 32.70
CA LEU A 267 24.19 -22.27 32.56
C LEU A 267 24.30 -21.84 31.09
N SER A 268 24.48 -22.75 30.15
CA SER A 268 24.47 -22.43 28.71
C SER A 268 23.07 -22.01 28.23
N ARG A 269 22.02 -22.69 28.70
CA ARG A 269 20.62 -22.30 28.44
C ARG A 269 20.29 -20.92 29.01
N LEU A 270 20.76 -20.61 30.22
CA LEU A 270 20.60 -19.30 30.83
C LEU A 270 21.28 -18.20 30.00
N LYS A 271 22.53 -18.41 29.56
CA LYS A 271 23.25 -17.45 28.72
C LYS A 271 22.51 -17.17 27.41
N ALA A 272 21.92 -18.19 26.78
CA ALA A 272 21.12 -18.01 25.57
C ALA A 272 19.85 -17.16 25.81
N LEU A 273 19.25 -17.25 27.00
CA LEU A 273 18.07 -16.45 27.37
C LEU A 273 18.40 -15.00 27.72
N LEU A 274 19.63 -14.69 28.12
CA LEU A 274 20.08 -13.32 28.39
C LEU A 274 20.23 -12.50 27.10
N THR A 275 20.50 -13.15 25.96
CA THR A 275 20.60 -12.48 24.65
C THR A 275 19.21 -12.35 24.01
N PHE A 276 18.73 -11.11 23.81
CA PHE A 276 17.46 -10.87 23.12
C PHE A 276 17.52 -9.67 22.17
N PRO A 277 16.78 -9.71 21.04
CA PRO A 277 16.69 -8.59 20.13
C PRO A 277 15.87 -7.45 20.75
N ALA A 278 16.33 -6.21 20.59
CA ALA A 278 15.59 -5.05 21.05
C ALA A 278 14.24 -4.92 20.30
N PRO A 279 13.12 -4.66 20.99
CA PRO A 279 11.83 -4.48 20.35
C PRO A 279 11.86 -3.29 19.39
N LYS A 280 11.32 -3.48 18.19
CA LYS A 280 11.29 -2.41 17.17
C LYS A 280 10.19 -1.40 17.51
N PRO A 281 10.40 -0.08 17.26
CA PRO A 281 9.41 0.97 17.52
C PRO A 281 8.30 0.97 16.45
N SER A 282 7.53 -0.11 16.39
CA SER A 282 6.39 -0.32 15.49
C SER A 282 5.31 -1.13 16.20
N VAL A 283 4.06 -1.04 15.74
CA VAL A 283 2.95 -1.81 16.35
C VAL A 283 3.25 -3.31 16.33
N GLY A 284 3.72 -3.85 15.20
CA GLY A 284 4.12 -5.24 15.09
C GLY A 284 5.32 -5.59 15.97
N GLY A 285 6.28 -4.67 16.11
CA GLY A 285 7.44 -4.83 16.98
C GLY A 285 7.06 -4.90 18.47
N LEU A 286 6.09 -4.10 18.91
CA LEU A 286 5.56 -4.14 20.28
C LEU A 286 4.83 -5.46 20.56
N VAL A 287 3.96 -5.91 19.66
CA VAL A 287 3.24 -7.20 19.81
C VAL A 287 4.23 -8.36 19.86
N GLN A 288 5.22 -8.37 18.97
CA GLN A 288 6.27 -9.38 18.98
C GLN A 288 7.09 -9.32 20.27
N GLY A 289 7.46 -8.13 20.74
CA GLY A 289 8.19 -7.95 22.00
C GLY A 289 7.42 -8.44 23.22
N LEU A 290 6.09 -8.21 23.28
CA LEU A 290 5.24 -8.72 24.36
C LEU A 290 5.20 -10.25 24.38
N ARG A 291 5.01 -10.89 23.22
CA ARG A 291 5.06 -12.35 23.10
C ARG A 291 6.41 -12.91 23.52
N LEU A 292 7.51 -12.30 23.03
CA LEU A 292 8.86 -12.69 23.42
C LEU A 292 9.09 -12.57 24.92
N ARG A 293 8.54 -11.54 25.57
CA ARG A 293 8.61 -11.37 27.02
C ARG A 293 7.87 -12.50 27.75
N GLU A 294 6.65 -12.84 27.33
CA GLU A 294 5.86 -13.93 27.92
C GLU A 294 6.55 -15.29 27.75
N GLU A 295 7.01 -15.61 26.54
CA GLU A 295 7.78 -16.83 26.26
C GLU A 295 9.03 -16.90 27.13
N ARG A 296 9.73 -15.77 27.31
CA ARG A 296 10.94 -15.73 28.14
C ARG A 296 10.62 -15.92 29.62
N LYS A 297 9.51 -15.35 30.12
CA LYS A 297 9.06 -15.57 31.50
C LYS A 297 8.82 -17.06 31.75
N ALA A 298 8.08 -17.73 30.86
CA ALA A 298 7.83 -19.17 30.96
C ALA A 298 9.13 -19.98 30.98
N ARG A 299 10.07 -19.70 30.06
CA ARG A 299 11.38 -20.37 30.04
C ARG A 299 12.22 -20.10 31.29
N TRP A 300 12.10 -18.89 31.86
CA TRP A 300 12.79 -18.54 33.10
C TRP A 300 12.21 -19.28 34.29
N GLU A 301 10.89 -19.44 34.35
CA GLU A 301 10.20 -20.25 35.35
C GLU A 301 10.60 -21.72 35.25
N GLU A 302 10.61 -22.29 34.04
CA GLU A 302 11.10 -23.66 33.78
C GLU A 302 12.54 -23.85 34.25
N LEU A 303 13.47 -22.96 33.85
CA LEU A 303 14.86 -23.02 34.30
C LEU A 303 14.97 -22.88 35.81
N SER A 304 14.18 -22.01 36.43
CA SER A 304 14.20 -21.84 37.88
C SER A 304 13.77 -23.12 38.60
N GLY A 305 12.77 -23.84 38.08
CA GLY A 305 12.35 -25.14 38.60
C GLY A 305 13.44 -26.20 38.45
N LEU A 306 14.12 -26.24 37.30
CA LEU A 306 15.24 -27.16 37.07
C LEU A 306 16.45 -26.85 37.97
N VAL A 307 16.73 -25.58 38.25
CA VAL A 307 17.79 -25.19 39.19
C VAL A 307 17.44 -25.62 40.61
N LEU A 308 16.19 -25.42 41.05
CA LEU A 308 15.73 -25.87 42.37
C LEU A 308 15.83 -27.39 42.54
N ASP A 309 15.46 -28.16 41.51
CA ASP A 309 15.62 -29.62 41.50
C ASP A 309 17.10 -30.04 41.59
N LEU A 310 17.99 -29.37 40.85
CA LEU A 310 19.42 -29.63 40.88
C LEU A 310 20.03 -29.28 42.26
N GLU A 311 19.60 -28.18 42.88
CA GLU A 311 20.00 -27.82 44.25
C GLU A 311 19.61 -28.91 45.25
N GLY A 312 18.38 -29.44 45.17
CA GLY A 312 17.95 -30.56 46.02
C GLY A 312 18.80 -31.81 45.82
N ARG A 313 19.09 -32.19 44.57
CA ARG A 313 19.98 -33.32 44.25
C ARG A 313 21.43 -33.09 44.69
N TYR A 314 21.90 -31.85 44.69
CA TYR A 314 23.21 -31.49 45.23
C TYR A 314 23.25 -31.59 46.75
N GLU A 315 22.20 -31.15 47.45
CA GLU A 315 22.05 -31.32 48.90
C GLU A 315 22.05 -32.81 49.28
N GLU A 316 21.30 -33.65 48.57
CA GLU A 316 21.33 -35.10 48.74
C GLU A 316 22.75 -35.67 48.56
N LEU A 317 23.46 -35.28 47.49
CA LEU A 317 24.85 -35.70 47.27
C LEU A 317 25.76 -35.25 48.42
N SER A 318 25.59 -34.02 48.93
CA SER A 318 26.37 -33.51 50.05
C SER A 318 26.16 -34.31 51.35
N SER A 319 24.95 -34.82 51.57
CA SER A 319 24.63 -35.71 52.70
C SER A 319 25.38 -37.05 52.58
N TRP A 320 25.46 -37.60 51.36
CA TRP A 320 26.21 -38.82 51.08
C TRP A 320 27.72 -38.65 51.20
N LEU A 321 28.26 -37.50 50.77
CA LEU A 321 29.68 -37.17 50.98
C LEU A 321 30.01 -37.04 52.48
N SER A 322 29.09 -36.47 53.25
CA SER A 322 29.23 -36.38 54.72
C SER A 322 29.20 -37.76 55.38
N PHE A 323 28.37 -38.68 54.88
CA PHE A 323 28.34 -40.07 55.33
C PHE A 323 29.65 -40.80 55.00
N LEU A 324 30.14 -40.69 53.76
CA LEU A 324 31.38 -41.33 53.32
C LEU A 324 32.60 -40.86 54.11
N SER A 325 32.66 -39.57 54.45
CA SER A 325 33.76 -39.03 55.27
C SER A 325 33.72 -39.47 56.73
N ARG A 326 32.54 -39.75 57.30
CA ARG A 326 32.37 -40.21 58.69
C ARG A 326 32.50 -41.72 58.86
N HIS A 327 32.09 -42.51 57.86
CA HIS A 327 32.02 -43.96 57.94
C HIS A 327 32.68 -44.64 56.73
N PRO A 328 34.02 -44.55 56.59
CA PRO A 328 34.74 -45.15 55.46
C PRO A 328 34.67 -46.69 55.45
N GLU A 329 34.30 -47.32 56.56
CA GLU A 329 34.20 -48.79 56.70
C GLU A 329 32.84 -49.34 56.20
N ALA A 330 31.79 -48.51 56.14
CA ALA A 330 30.42 -48.92 55.81
C ALA A 330 30.05 -48.73 54.33
N GLN A 331 31.03 -48.76 53.43
CA GLN A 331 30.81 -48.45 52.01
C GLN A 331 29.88 -49.45 51.30
N ALA A 332 29.93 -50.74 51.65
CA ALA A 332 29.09 -51.75 51.02
C ALA A 332 27.60 -51.59 51.38
N GLU A 333 27.31 -51.20 52.62
CA GLU A 333 25.95 -50.90 53.09
C GLU A 333 25.44 -49.58 52.52
N GLY A 334 26.31 -48.57 52.48
CA GLY A 334 26.02 -47.29 51.81
C GLY A 334 25.73 -47.46 50.32
N LEU A 335 26.47 -48.32 49.61
CA LEU A 335 26.23 -48.61 48.18
C LEU A 335 24.87 -49.29 47.98
N ARG A 336 24.51 -50.25 48.83
CA ARG A 336 23.18 -50.90 48.78
C ARG A 336 22.05 -49.90 49.02
N ALA A 337 22.20 -49.01 50.00
CA ALA A 337 21.24 -47.95 50.27
C ALA A 337 21.13 -46.95 49.09
N LEU A 338 22.25 -46.55 48.49
CA LEU A 338 22.30 -45.64 47.34
C LEU A 338 21.64 -46.23 46.08
N LEU A 339 21.82 -47.54 45.84
CA LEU A 339 21.21 -48.25 44.70
C LEU A 339 19.72 -48.53 44.92
N THR A 340 19.26 -48.64 46.17
CA THR A 340 17.84 -48.86 46.52
C THR A 340 17.05 -47.56 46.68
N GLY A 341 17.70 -46.39 46.57
CA GLY A 341 17.05 -45.09 46.70
C GLY A 341 16.74 -44.68 48.15
N ASN A 342 17.35 -45.35 49.13
CA ASN A 342 17.20 -45.01 50.55
C ASN A 342 18.19 -43.89 50.95
N PRO A 343 17.89 -43.07 51.97
CA PRO A 343 18.83 -42.08 52.50
C PRO A 343 20.08 -42.75 53.10
N PRO A 344 21.18 -42.00 53.32
CA PRO A 344 22.38 -42.55 53.96
C PRO A 344 22.03 -43.18 55.31
N PRO A 345 22.49 -44.42 55.58
CA PRO A 345 22.09 -45.14 56.79
C PRO A 345 22.59 -44.39 58.04
N ALA A 346 21.71 -44.30 59.04
CA ALA A 346 22.08 -43.77 60.35
C ALA A 346 22.90 -44.82 61.11
N ILE A 347 24.21 -44.84 60.89
CA ILE A 347 25.13 -45.72 61.62
C ILE A 347 25.50 -44.98 62.91
N SER A 348 25.19 -45.59 64.05
CA SER A 348 25.63 -45.05 65.35
C SER A 348 27.15 -45.16 65.45
N PRO A 349 27.85 -44.15 66.01
CA PRO A 349 29.30 -44.24 66.19
C PRO A 349 29.63 -45.46 67.08
N PRO A 350 30.78 -46.12 66.87
CA PRO A 350 31.26 -47.16 67.78
C PRO A 350 31.50 -46.63 69.19
#